data_AF-A0A353ZY39-F1
#
_entry.id   AF-A0A353ZY39-F1
#
_cell.length_a   1.000
_cell.length_b   1.000
_cell.length_c   1.000
_cell.angle_alpha   90.00
_cell.angle_beta   90.00
_cell.angle_gamma   90.00
#
_symmetry.space_group_name_H-M   'P 1'
#
loop_
_entity.id
_entity.type
_entity.pdbx_description
1 polymer ?
#
loop_
_entity_poly.entity_id
_entity_poly.type
_entity_poly.pdbx_seq_one_letter_code
_entity_poly.pdbx_strand_id
1 'polypeptide(L)'
;MVLYKSVIIWVLFGLMMILVFNLLETSKPNEEIVFSDFMQKVQQDEVSEVTITKPENQIIGTLKSGVKFKSFAPDYPDLVKELQAKGIRISAKPDHTPWYMNVLFNFGPIILLVLLWVFFMRQMQTGGNKALSFGRSKAKLVSEKGIKITFSDVAGIEEAKEEVQEIIEFLKDPQKFQKLGGKIPKGVLLVGPPGAGKTLLAKAIAGEAGVPFFSISGSDFVEMFVGVGASRVRDLFEQAKKSSPCIIFIDEIDAVGRHRGAGLGGGHDEREQTLNQLLVELDGFDQNEGVIILAATNRPDVLDPALLRPGRFDRQVVVPHPDVKGRLEIIKVHSKKIPLSENVNLETLARGTPGFSGADLANLINEAALLAAKKSKTKVEMIDFEDAKDKVMMGKERKSMIISEEEKTNTAYHEAGHALVAKLTPGTDPLHKVSIIPRGMALGITQQLPIDDRYTYSREHILNMLAVFMGGRAAEEIALGHLTTGAGNDLQRATDLARKMVCEWGMSDKLGPLTFGKREEQIFLGKEFSRHKDYSEKTAEEIDEEVKSIVAERYRYAKQLLLDNKETLLALAGVLLEKETLDAVEIEAIIQGTNGRTAASQAGGDDSSIPEARA
;
A
#
# COMPACT_ATOMS: atom_id res chain seq x y z
N MET A 1 24.08 -15.84 25.47
CA MET A 1 22.94 -14.89 25.64
C MET A 1 21.69 -15.52 26.28
N VAL A 2 21.33 -16.78 25.99
CA VAL A 2 20.14 -17.44 26.57
C VAL A 2 20.24 -17.59 28.09
N LEU A 3 21.42 -17.94 28.63
CA LEU A 3 21.63 -18.09 30.07
C LEU A 3 21.36 -16.78 30.85
N TYR A 4 21.78 -15.63 30.32
CA TYR A 4 21.59 -14.32 30.95
C TYR A 4 20.12 -13.92 31.04
N LYS A 5 19.31 -14.20 30.02
CA LYS A 5 17.87 -13.92 30.05
C LYS A 5 17.13 -14.78 31.08
N SER A 6 17.50 -16.06 31.20
CA SER A 6 16.95 -16.94 32.23
C SER A 6 17.33 -16.45 33.63
N VAL A 7 18.58 -16.05 33.84
CA VAL A 7 19.04 -15.51 35.13
C VAL A 7 18.31 -14.21 35.50
N ILE A 8 18.10 -13.30 34.55
CA ILE A 8 17.37 -12.03 34.79
C ILE A 8 15.93 -12.30 35.26
N ILE A 9 15.24 -13.27 34.66
CA ILE A 9 13.86 -13.64 35.05
C ILE A 9 13.85 -14.17 36.50
N TRP A 10 14.82 -15.02 36.86
CA TRP A 10 14.93 -15.53 38.24
C TRP A 10 15.27 -14.44 39.26
N VAL A 11 16.11 -13.46 38.89
CA VAL A 11 16.42 -12.30 39.73
C VAL A 11 15.18 -11.41 39.92
N LEU A 12 14.45 -11.11 38.85
CA LEU A 12 13.21 -10.32 38.91
C LEU A 12 12.13 -11.00 39.77
N PHE A 13 12.00 -12.32 39.65
CA PHE A 13 11.10 -13.12 40.47
C PHE A 13 11.49 -13.07 41.96
N GLY A 14 12.79 -13.22 42.27
CA GLY A 14 13.30 -13.08 43.63
C GLY A 14 13.08 -11.68 44.22
N LEU A 15 13.19 -10.63 43.41
CA LEU A 15 12.97 -9.25 43.83
C LEU A 15 11.48 -8.97 44.10
N MET A 16 10.59 -9.49 43.26
CA MET A 16 9.14 -9.41 43.47
C MET A 16 8.71 -10.16 44.75
N MET A 17 9.35 -11.30 45.04
CA MET A 17 9.15 -12.05 46.27
C MET A 17 9.47 -11.25 47.52
N ILE A 18 10.63 -10.57 47.53
CA ILE A 18 11.06 -9.72 48.64
C ILE A 18 10.10 -8.54 48.82
N LEU A 19 9.60 -7.96 47.73
CA LEU A 19 8.63 -6.86 47.76
C LEU A 19 7.30 -7.30 48.40
N VAL A 20 6.77 -8.45 47.97
CA VAL A 20 5.52 -9.01 48.51
C VAL A 20 5.67 -9.37 49.99
N PHE A 21 6.82 -9.93 50.38
CA PHE A 21 7.09 -10.25 51.79
C PHE A 21 7.11 -8.99 52.67
N ASN A 22 7.79 -7.92 52.23
CA ASN A 22 7.81 -6.65 52.97
C ASN A 22 6.43 -5.99 53.07
N LEU A 23 5.56 -6.16 52.06
CA LEU A 23 4.20 -5.62 52.08
C LEU A 23 3.26 -6.38 53.04
N LEU A 24 3.57 -7.63 53.39
CA LEU A 24 2.77 -8.44 54.30
C LEU A 24 3.14 -8.23 55.78
N GLU A 25 4.33 -7.68 56.08
CA GLU A 25 4.84 -7.46 57.44
C GLU A 25 4.38 -6.14 58.11
N THR A 26 3.38 -5.42 57.58
CA THR A 26 2.86 -4.22 58.23
C THR A 26 1.77 -4.54 59.26
N SER A 27 2.15 -5.08 60.42
CA SER A 27 1.32 -5.03 61.63
C SER A 27 1.89 -3.96 62.58
N LYS A 28 1.16 -2.84 62.76
CA LYS A 28 1.54 -1.80 63.71
C LYS A 28 1.56 -2.38 65.14
N PRO A 29 2.63 -2.21 65.94
CA PRO A 29 2.63 -2.64 67.33
C PRO A 29 1.70 -1.71 68.14
N ASN A 30 0.74 -2.29 68.87
CA ASN A 30 0.09 -1.57 69.96
C ASN A 30 1.13 -1.35 71.06
N GLU A 31 1.14 -0.19 71.73
CA GLU A 31 2.03 0.05 72.87
C GLU A 31 1.73 -0.96 73.99
N GLU A 32 2.75 -1.72 74.38
CA GLU A 32 2.68 -2.62 75.53
C GLU A 32 2.99 -1.84 76.81
N ILE A 33 2.01 -1.76 77.72
CA ILE A 33 2.15 -1.11 79.02
C ILE A 33 2.22 -2.19 80.10
N VAL A 34 3.16 -2.05 81.04
CA VAL A 34 3.31 -2.97 82.18
C VAL A 34 2.08 -2.86 83.11
N PHE A 35 1.66 -3.98 83.69
CA PHE A 35 0.43 -4.04 84.50
C PHE A 35 0.41 -3.04 85.67
N SER A 36 1.55 -2.80 86.31
CA SER A 36 1.68 -1.80 87.39
C SER A 36 1.31 -0.40 86.92
N ASP A 37 1.76 -0.03 85.72
CA ASP A 37 1.57 1.30 85.15
C ASP A 37 0.14 1.45 84.66
N PHE A 38 -0.45 0.37 84.15
CA PHE A 38 -1.88 0.31 83.88
C PHE A 38 -2.70 0.55 85.16
N MET A 39 -2.38 -0.11 86.27
CA MET A 39 -3.07 0.11 87.55
C MET A 39 -2.90 1.54 88.06
N GLN A 40 -1.72 2.15 87.89
CA GLN A 40 -1.50 3.56 88.24
C GLN A 40 -2.38 4.49 87.39
N LYS A 41 -2.50 4.22 86.08
CA LYS A 41 -3.35 4.99 85.15
C LYS A 41 -4.84 4.82 85.44
N VAL A 42 -5.25 3.65 85.93
CA VAL A 42 -6.62 3.40 86.44
C VAL A 42 -6.88 4.25 87.70
N GLN A 43 -5.93 4.33 88.64
CA GLN A 43 -6.07 5.14 89.84
C GLN A 43 -6.17 6.64 89.52
N GLN A 44 -5.40 7.11 88.55
CA GLN A 44 -5.36 8.49 88.04
C GLN A 44 -6.57 8.87 87.15
N ASP A 45 -7.51 7.96 86.91
CA ASP A 45 -8.70 8.16 86.08
C ASP A 45 -8.37 8.52 84.61
N GLU A 46 -7.28 7.96 84.07
CA GLU A 46 -6.84 8.17 82.68
C GLU A 46 -7.40 7.14 81.69
N VAL A 47 -8.01 6.05 82.18
CA VAL A 47 -8.49 4.93 81.36
C VAL A 47 -9.99 5.08 81.08
N SER A 48 -10.41 4.96 79.81
CA SER A 48 -11.81 5.14 79.41
C SER A 48 -12.57 3.82 79.28
N GLU A 49 -11.97 2.83 78.64
CA GLU A 49 -12.56 1.51 78.40
C GLU A 49 -11.50 0.43 78.47
N VAL A 50 -11.86 -0.71 79.05
CA VAL A 50 -10.99 -1.87 79.19
C VAL A 50 -11.71 -3.11 78.64
N THR A 51 -11.06 -3.82 77.73
CA THR A 51 -11.49 -5.13 77.25
C THR A 51 -10.57 -6.21 77.80
N ILE A 52 -11.12 -7.17 78.56
CA ILE A 52 -10.38 -8.31 79.09
C ILE A 52 -10.69 -9.55 78.24
N THR A 53 -9.66 -10.14 77.64
CA THR A 53 -9.76 -11.34 76.79
C THR A 53 -9.26 -12.56 77.58
N LYS A 54 -10.13 -13.55 77.79
CA LYS A 54 -9.76 -14.87 78.37
C LYS A 54 -9.54 -15.86 77.22
N PRO A 55 -8.54 -16.77 77.29
CA PRO A 55 -7.85 -17.28 78.48
C PRO A 55 -6.54 -16.58 78.88
N GLU A 56 -5.97 -15.69 78.06
CA GLU A 56 -4.61 -15.15 78.25
C GLU A 56 -4.52 -13.93 79.20
N ASN A 57 -5.61 -13.57 79.89
CA ASN A 57 -5.71 -12.37 80.75
C ASN A 57 -5.14 -11.09 80.09
N GLN A 58 -5.29 -10.97 78.76
CA GLN A 58 -4.86 -9.80 78.03
C GLN A 58 -5.88 -8.67 78.20
N ILE A 59 -5.38 -7.52 78.62
CA ILE A 59 -6.10 -6.27 78.80
C ILE A 59 -5.81 -5.37 77.61
N ILE A 60 -6.83 -5.10 76.81
CA ILE A 60 -6.76 -4.10 75.74
C ILE A 60 -7.58 -2.92 76.19
N GLY A 61 -6.93 -1.81 76.47
CA GLY A 61 -7.59 -0.60 76.95
C GLY A 61 -7.38 0.58 76.02
N THR A 62 -8.26 1.58 76.16
CA THR A 62 -8.07 2.89 75.55
C THR A 62 -7.94 3.93 76.66
N LEU A 63 -6.93 4.78 76.58
CA LEU A 63 -6.81 5.94 77.47
C LEU A 63 -7.80 7.03 77.04
N LYS A 64 -8.16 7.95 77.93
CA LYS A 64 -8.95 9.14 77.59
C LYS A 64 -8.28 10.00 76.50
N SER A 65 -6.97 9.86 76.30
CA SER A 65 -6.20 10.48 75.20
C SER A 65 -6.44 9.84 73.82
N GLY A 66 -7.14 8.71 73.74
CA GLY A 66 -7.41 7.98 72.50
C GLY A 66 -6.35 6.95 72.10
N VAL A 67 -5.25 6.83 72.85
CA VAL A 67 -4.20 5.82 72.60
C VAL A 67 -4.67 4.46 73.09
N LYS A 68 -4.51 3.42 72.24
CA LYS A 68 -4.79 2.02 72.57
C LYS A 68 -3.54 1.35 73.10
N PHE A 69 -3.67 0.67 74.22
CA PHE A 69 -2.56 -0.08 74.83
C PHE A 69 -2.94 -1.55 75.01
N LYS A 70 -1.91 -2.39 75.09
CA LYS A 70 -2.02 -3.79 75.51
C LYS A 70 -1.28 -3.95 76.84
N SER A 71 -1.89 -4.60 77.80
CA SER A 71 -1.27 -4.99 79.06
C SER A 71 -1.68 -6.41 79.41
N PHE A 72 -0.90 -7.09 80.24
CA PHE A 72 -1.18 -8.46 80.67
C PHE A 72 -1.32 -8.48 82.18
N ALA A 73 -2.49 -8.88 82.68
CA ALA A 73 -2.71 -8.97 84.12
C ALA A 73 -2.21 -10.30 84.68
N PRO A 74 -1.36 -10.28 85.72
CA PRO A 74 -1.26 -11.41 86.63
C PRO A 74 -2.65 -11.71 87.22
N ASP A 75 -2.92 -12.95 87.62
CA ASP A 75 -4.21 -13.34 88.18
C ASP A 75 -4.53 -12.52 89.45
N TYR A 76 -5.28 -11.43 89.28
CA TYR A 76 -5.58 -10.42 90.30
C TYR A 76 -7.10 -10.31 90.47
N PRO A 77 -7.68 -11.04 91.46
CA PRO A 77 -9.13 -11.22 91.58
C PRO A 77 -9.93 -9.93 91.79
N ASP A 78 -9.32 -8.91 92.40
CA ASP A 78 -10.01 -7.65 92.73
C ASP A 78 -9.96 -6.61 91.59
N LEU A 79 -9.30 -6.90 90.46
CA LEU A 79 -9.16 -5.98 89.33
C LEU A 79 -10.50 -5.48 88.80
N VAL A 80 -11.48 -6.38 88.67
CA VAL A 80 -12.82 -6.04 88.15
C VAL A 80 -13.56 -5.12 89.13
N LYS A 81 -13.38 -5.31 90.44
CA LYS A 81 -13.99 -4.44 91.46
C LYS A 81 -13.38 -3.04 91.46
N GLU A 82 -12.05 -2.92 91.33
CA GLU A 82 -11.37 -1.62 91.28
C GLU A 82 -11.75 -0.81 90.03
N LEU A 83 -11.82 -1.47 88.87
CA LEU A 83 -12.27 -0.85 87.62
C LEU A 83 -13.74 -0.40 87.70
N GLN A 84 -14.60 -1.18 88.36
CA GLN A 84 -16.00 -0.84 88.57
C GLN A 84 -16.19 0.32 89.57
N ALA A 85 -15.38 0.39 90.64
CA ALA A 85 -15.41 1.49 91.62
C ALA A 85 -15.07 2.85 91.01
N LYS A 86 -14.27 2.88 89.94
CA LYS A 86 -13.94 4.09 89.16
C LYS A 86 -14.89 4.35 87.99
N GLY A 87 -15.90 3.50 87.78
CA GLY A 87 -16.90 3.68 86.72
C GLY A 87 -16.40 3.40 85.28
N ILE A 88 -15.30 2.66 85.13
CA ILE A 88 -14.71 2.32 83.82
C ILE A 88 -15.56 1.23 83.15
N ARG A 89 -15.84 1.38 81.84
CA ARG A 89 -16.57 0.35 81.07
C ARG A 89 -15.68 -0.86 80.82
N ILE A 90 -16.14 -2.03 81.27
CA ILE A 90 -15.45 -3.31 81.09
C ILE A 90 -16.20 -4.13 80.03
N SER A 91 -15.52 -4.50 78.94
CA SER A 91 -16.02 -5.44 77.93
C SER A 91 -15.24 -6.75 78.03
N ALA A 92 -15.90 -7.89 77.85
CA ALA A 92 -15.24 -9.19 77.74
C ALA A 92 -15.61 -9.81 76.39
N LYS A 93 -14.62 -10.10 75.54
CA LYS A 93 -14.82 -10.74 74.25
C LYS A 93 -14.02 -12.04 74.19
N PRO A 94 -14.63 -13.19 73.84
CA PRO A 94 -13.89 -14.40 73.52
C PRO A 94 -13.23 -14.25 72.15
N ASP A 95 -11.92 -14.52 72.06
CA ASP A 95 -11.18 -14.46 70.80
C ASP A 95 -11.39 -15.77 70.02
N HIS A 96 -12.28 -15.75 69.04
CA HIS A 96 -12.52 -16.89 68.16
C HIS A 96 -12.29 -16.46 66.71
N THR A 97 -11.03 -16.36 66.30
CA THR A 97 -10.67 -16.31 64.88
C THR A 97 -10.84 -17.72 64.29
N PRO A 98 -11.69 -17.91 63.25
CA PRO A 98 -11.90 -19.23 62.67
C PRO A 98 -10.61 -19.78 62.03
N TRP A 99 -10.29 -21.05 62.26
CA TRP A 99 -9.03 -21.69 61.85
C TRP A 99 -8.72 -21.56 60.34
N TYR A 100 -9.74 -21.54 59.47
CA TYR A 100 -9.56 -21.40 58.02
C TYR A 100 -9.07 -20.02 57.61
N MET A 101 -9.38 -18.96 58.38
CA MET A 101 -8.83 -17.63 58.13
C MET A 101 -7.32 -17.61 58.41
N ASN A 102 -6.86 -18.25 59.49
CA ASN A 102 -5.43 -18.41 59.78
C ASN A 102 -4.70 -19.21 58.69
N VAL A 103 -5.34 -20.24 58.14
CA VAL A 103 -4.75 -21.00 57.02
C VAL A 103 -4.63 -20.14 55.76
N LEU A 104 -5.68 -19.37 55.43
CA LEU A 104 -5.67 -18.53 54.23
C LEU A 104 -4.65 -17.38 54.33
N PHE A 105 -4.53 -16.72 55.48
CA PHE A 105 -3.58 -15.62 55.65
C PHE A 105 -2.13 -16.10 55.71
N ASN A 106 -1.84 -17.23 56.35
CA ASN A 106 -0.48 -17.74 56.47
C ASN A 106 -0.01 -18.54 55.24
N PHE A 107 -0.89 -19.35 54.63
CA PHE A 107 -0.52 -20.21 53.50
C PHE A 107 -0.99 -19.70 52.14
N GLY A 108 -1.93 -18.75 52.09
CA GLY A 108 -2.40 -18.14 50.83
C GLY A 108 -1.27 -17.57 49.97
N PRO A 109 -0.34 -16.77 50.53
CA PRO A 109 0.81 -16.26 49.77
C PRO A 109 1.69 -17.36 49.19
N ILE A 110 1.93 -18.43 49.96
CA ILE A 110 2.75 -19.58 49.54
C ILE A 110 2.06 -20.37 48.44
N ILE A 111 0.76 -20.62 48.55
CA ILE A 111 -0.04 -21.34 47.54
C ILE A 111 -0.10 -20.55 46.23
N LEU A 112 -0.32 -19.23 46.31
CA LEU A 112 -0.30 -18.34 45.15
C LEU A 112 1.05 -18.45 44.41
N LEU A 113 2.15 -18.44 45.16
CA LEU A 113 3.50 -18.56 44.61
C LEU A 113 3.76 -19.89 43.92
N VAL A 114 3.33 -21.00 44.53
CA VAL A 114 3.46 -22.33 43.93
C VAL A 114 2.65 -22.42 42.63
N LEU A 115 1.42 -21.88 42.61
CA LEU A 115 0.60 -21.84 41.40
C LEU A 115 1.22 -21.00 40.28
N LEU A 116 1.78 -19.85 40.62
CA LEU A 116 2.47 -18.96 39.69
C LEU A 116 3.77 -19.59 39.15
N TRP A 117 4.50 -20.32 40.00
CA TRP A 117 5.68 -21.10 39.62
C TRP A 117 5.34 -22.24 38.64
N VAL A 118 4.27 -23.01 38.91
CA VAL A 118 3.80 -24.07 37.99
C VAL A 118 3.34 -23.46 36.66
N PHE A 119 2.65 -22.32 36.68
CA PHE A 119 2.21 -21.61 35.48
C PHE A 119 3.39 -21.18 34.59
N PHE A 120 4.44 -20.58 35.16
CA PHE A 120 5.64 -20.18 34.41
C PHE A 120 6.44 -21.38 33.85
N MET A 121 6.57 -22.46 34.63
CA MET A 121 7.24 -23.68 34.17
C MET A 121 6.53 -24.30 32.96
N ARG A 122 5.19 -24.32 32.95
CA ARG A 122 4.40 -24.78 31.81
C ARG A 122 4.59 -23.91 30.56
N GLN A 123 4.71 -22.59 30.76
CA GLN A 123 4.91 -21.64 29.65
C GLN A 123 6.33 -21.75 29.05
N MET A 124 7.35 -22.01 29.86
CA MET A 124 8.72 -22.21 29.38
C MET A 124 8.91 -23.53 28.61
N GLN A 125 8.29 -24.64 29.04
CA GLN A 125 8.39 -25.91 28.32
C GLN A 125 7.71 -25.90 26.94
N THR A 126 6.71 -25.04 26.74
CA THR A 126 6.02 -24.89 25.44
C THR A 126 6.74 -23.88 24.52
N GLY A 127 7.69 -23.10 25.05
CA GLY A 127 8.40 -22.02 24.33
C GLY A 127 9.83 -22.34 23.85
N GLY A 128 10.41 -23.47 24.27
CA GLY A 128 11.83 -23.82 24.01
C GLY A 128 12.23 -23.89 22.53
N ASN A 129 11.30 -24.18 21.62
CA ASN A 129 11.57 -24.26 20.18
C ASN A 129 11.53 -22.90 19.45
N LYS A 130 10.93 -21.86 20.06
CA LYS A 130 10.79 -20.56 19.38
C LYS A 130 12.07 -19.73 19.43
N ALA A 131 12.91 -19.88 20.45
CA ALA A 131 14.16 -19.13 20.56
C ALA A 131 15.22 -19.57 19.53
N LEU A 132 15.24 -20.85 19.14
CA LEU A 132 16.14 -21.42 18.13
C LEU A 132 15.64 -21.21 16.68
N SER A 133 14.36 -20.89 16.48
CA SER A 133 13.80 -20.65 15.15
C SER A 133 13.93 -19.20 14.65
N PHE A 134 14.47 -18.27 15.45
CA PHE A 134 14.58 -16.85 15.06
C PHE A 134 15.52 -16.61 13.86
N GLY A 135 16.51 -17.48 13.64
CA GLY A 135 17.49 -17.37 12.56
C GLY A 135 17.21 -18.21 11.31
N ARG A 136 16.15 -19.05 11.31
CA ARG A 136 15.78 -19.85 10.12
C ARG A 136 15.08 -18.99 9.08
N SER A 137 15.38 -19.27 7.82
CA SER A 137 14.72 -18.69 6.66
C SER A 137 13.23 -19.01 6.69
N LYS A 138 12.40 -17.98 6.46
CA LYS A 138 10.94 -18.11 6.28
C LYS A 138 10.57 -18.44 4.82
N ALA A 139 11.55 -18.69 3.96
CA ALA A 139 11.32 -18.94 2.54
C ALA A 139 10.34 -20.10 2.35
N LYS A 140 9.32 -19.87 1.51
CA LYS A 140 8.36 -20.91 1.17
C LYS A 140 8.99 -21.79 0.10
N LEU A 141 9.35 -23.02 0.46
CA LEU A 141 9.76 -24.04 -0.49
C LEU A 141 8.52 -24.55 -1.22
N VAL A 142 8.43 -24.26 -2.52
CA VAL A 142 7.46 -24.89 -3.41
C VAL A 142 8.18 -26.03 -4.10
N SER A 143 7.82 -27.26 -3.78
CA SER A 143 8.39 -28.46 -4.41
C SER A 143 8.00 -28.52 -5.88
N GLU A 144 8.77 -29.25 -6.69
CA GLU A 144 8.56 -29.42 -8.15
C GLU A 144 7.09 -29.72 -8.52
N LYS A 145 6.40 -30.55 -7.71
CA LYS A 145 4.99 -30.94 -7.93
C LYS A 145 3.97 -29.82 -7.61
N GLY A 146 4.40 -28.74 -6.97
CA GLY A 146 3.55 -27.63 -6.54
C GLY A 146 3.46 -26.49 -7.57
N ILE A 147 4.40 -26.40 -8.50
CA ILE A 147 4.44 -25.30 -9.49
C ILE A 147 3.64 -25.73 -10.73
N LYS A 148 2.42 -25.20 -10.87
CA LYS A 148 1.56 -25.46 -12.03
C LYS A 148 1.68 -24.41 -13.14
N ILE A 149 2.46 -23.35 -12.91
CA ILE A 149 2.55 -22.19 -13.79
C ILE A 149 3.70 -22.43 -14.77
N THR A 150 3.44 -22.28 -16.06
CA THR A 150 4.43 -22.46 -17.13
C THR A 150 4.43 -21.25 -18.06
N PHE A 151 5.26 -21.26 -19.10
CA PHE A 151 5.33 -20.16 -20.09
C PHE A 151 4.00 -19.93 -20.83
N SER A 152 3.09 -20.90 -20.87
CA SER A 152 1.76 -20.71 -21.47
C SER A 152 0.82 -19.81 -20.65
N ASP A 153 1.13 -19.63 -19.36
CA ASP A 153 0.35 -18.77 -18.45
C ASP A 153 0.89 -17.34 -18.38
N VAL A 154 2.05 -17.08 -19.02
CA VAL A 154 2.68 -15.77 -19.12
C VAL A 154 2.50 -15.27 -20.55
N ALA A 155 2.07 -14.04 -20.74
CA ALA A 155 1.83 -13.47 -22.07
C ALA A 155 2.29 -12.01 -22.14
N GLY A 156 2.53 -11.52 -23.36
CA GLY A 156 2.84 -10.12 -23.63
C GLY A 156 4.25 -9.67 -23.27
N ILE A 157 5.17 -10.62 -23.04
CA ILE A 157 6.59 -10.36 -22.72
C ILE A 157 7.50 -11.38 -23.44
N GLU A 158 7.33 -11.53 -24.76
CA GLU A 158 8.03 -12.56 -25.54
C GLU A 158 9.55 -12.35 -25.58
N GLU A 159 10.01 -11.10 -25.66
CA GLU A 159 11.44 -10.76 -25.60
C GLU A 159 12.06 -11.19 -24.28
N ALA A 160 11.36 -10.93 -23.17
CA ALA A 160 11.81 -11.35 -21.84
C ALA A 160 11.84 -12.88 -21.71
N LYS A 161 10.88 -13.60 -22.32
CA LYS A 161 10.86 -15.08 -22.35
C LYS A 161 12.02 -15.65 -23.14
N GLU A 162 12.32 -15.08 -24.31
CA GLU A 162 13.46 -15.47 -25.14
C GLU A 162 14.76 -15.29 -24.36
N GLU A 163 14.91 -14.16 -23.65
CA GLU A 163 16.11 -13.88 -22.86
C GLU A 163 16.34 -14.89 -21.72
N VAL A 164 15.27 -15.35 -21.07
CA VAL A 164 15.36 -16.36 -19.99
C VAL A 164 15.34 -17.81 -20.49
N GLN A 165 15.13 -18.05 -21.79
CA GLN A 165 15.10 -19.39 -22.38
C GLN A 165 16.42 -20.14 -22.16
N GLU A 166 17.55 -19.43 -22.27
CA GLU A 166 18.88 -19.97 -22.02
C GLU A 166 19.03 -20.52 -20.59
N ILE A 167 18.41 -19.84 -19.62
CA ILE A 167 18.43 -20.22 -18.20
C ILE A 167 17.70 -21.55 -18.00
N ILE A 168 16.57 -21.71 -18.69
CA ILE A 168 15.75 -22.93 -18.65
C ILE A 168 16.49 -24.10 -19.30
N GLU A 169 17.10 -23.88 -20.47
CA GLU A 169 17.90 -24.91 -21.13
C GLU A 169 19.04 -25.38 -20.25
N PHE A 170 19.71 -24.47 -19.55
CA PHE A 170 20.77 -24.83 -18.62
C PHE A 170 20.25 -25.66 -17.44
N LEU A 171 19.14 -25.27 -16.82
CA LEU A 171 18.56 -26.04 -15.71
C LEU A 171 18.11 -27.45 -16.15
N LYS A 172 17.68 -27.60 -17.40
CA LYS A 172 17.29 -28.90 -17.99
C LYS A 172 18.50 -29.77 -18.37
N ASP A 173 19.53 -29.18 -18.98
CA ASP A 173 20.76 -29.88 -19.39
C ASP A 173 22.03 -29.07 -19.07
N PRO A 174 22.51 -29.11 -17.82
CA PRO A 174 23.72 -28.39 -17.41
C PRO A 174 24.99 -28.84 -18.16
N GLN A 175 25.05 -30.11 -18.58
CA GLN A 175 26.24 -30.71 -19.17
C GLN A 175 26.53 -30.16 -20.57
N LYS A 176 25.48 -29.83 -21.33
CA LYS A 176 25.59 -29.21 -22.66
C LYS A 176 26.44 -27.93 -22.62
N PHE A 177 26.25 -27.10 -21.61
CA PHE A 177 26.95 -25.81 -21.45
C PHE A 177 28.36 -25.97 -20.85
N GLN A 178 28.52 -26.88 -19.88
CA GLN A 178 29.83 -27.13 -19.26
C GLN A 178 30.87 -27.70 -20.24
N LYS A 179 30.45 -28.55 -21.19
CA LYS A 179 31.34 -29.15 -22.20
C LYS A 179 32.03 -28.11 -23.10
N LEU A 180 31.37 -26.97 -23.33
CA LEU A 180 31.87 -25.88 -24.18
C LEU A 180 32.55 -24.76 -23.36
N GLY A 181 32.66 -24.91 -22.04
CA GLY A 181 33.24 -23.89 -21.16
C GLY A 181 32.36 -22.65 -20.97
N GLY A 182 31.06 -22.75 -21.28
CA GLY A 182 30.11 -21.67 -21.10
C GLY A 182 29.93 -21.33 -19.61
N LYS A 183 30.06 -20.06 -19.26
CA LYS A 183 29.80 -19.55 -17.90
C LYS A 183 28.38 -19.02 -17.83
N ILE A 184 27.60 -19.52 -16.88
CA ILE A 184 26.19 -19.14 -16.70
C ILE A 184 26.10 -17.94 -15.75
N PRO A 185 25.15 -17.02 -16.00
CA PRO A 185 24.85 -15.95 -15.05
C PRO A 185 24.43 -16.53 -13.70
N LYS A 186 25.12 -16.13 -12.63
CA LYS A 186 24.78 -16.57 -11.28
C LYS A 186 23.47 -15.95 -10.78
N GLY A 187 23.20 -14.73 -11.25
CA GLY A 187 22.05 -13.94 -10.83
C GLY A 187 21.41 -13.19 -11.98
N VAL A 188 20.09 -13.24 -12.04
CA VAL A 188 19.30 -12.50 -13.03
C VAL A 188 18.36 -11.54 -12.30
N LEU A 189 18.45 -10.27 -12.66
CA LEU A 189 17.59 -9.23 -12.13
C LEU A 189 16.45 -8.94 -13.12
N LEU A 190 15.23 -9.23 -12.71
CA LEU A 190 14.00 -8.87 -13.40
C LEU A 190 13.64 -7.42 -13.04
N VAL A 191 13.70 -6.53 -14.02
CA VAL A 191 13.46 -5.10 -13.86
C VAL A 191 12.19 -4.72 -14.58
N GLY A 192 11.28 -4.01 -13.91
CA GLY A 192 10.08 -3.53 -14.58
C GLY A 192 9.08 -2.90 -13.63
N PRO A 193 8.00 -2.28 -14.14
CA PRO A 193 6.99 -1.65 -13.31
C PRO A 193 6.24 -2.67 -12.44
N PRO A 194 5.59 -2.23 -11.34
CA PRO A 194 4.77 -3.10 -10.52
C PRO A 194 3.64 -3.72 -11.36
N GLY A 195 3.27 -4.96 -11.05
CA GLY A 195 2.20 -5.66 -11.77
C GLY A 195 2.53 -6.17 -13.18
N ALA A 196 3.75 -5.96 -13.69
CA ALA A 196 4.19 -6.46 -15.00
C ALA A 196 4.38 -7.99 -15.09
N GLY A 197 4.20 -8.72 -13.98
CA GLY A 197 4.30 -10.18 -13.96
C GLY A 197 5.70 -10.74 -13.67
N LYS A 198 6.63 -9.97 -13.09
CA LYS A 198 7.98 -10.43 -12.70
C LYS A 198 7.95 -11.71 -11.84
N THR A 199 7.16 -11.72 -10.77
CA THR A 199 6.98 -12.89 -9.90
C THR A 199 6.32 -14.06 -10.63
N LEU A 200 5.46 -13.79 -11.61
CA LEU A 200 4.81 -14.81 -12.43
C LEU A 200 5.82 -15.44 -13.40
N LEU A 201 6.65 -14.63 -14.05
CA LEU A 201 7.74 -15.07 -14.93
C LEU A 201 8.74 -15.93 -14.16
N ALA A 202 9.18 -15.52 -12.98
CA ALA A 202 10.08 -16.30 -12.15
C ALA A 202 9.53 -17.71 -11.80
N LYS A 203 8.23 -17.79 -11.47
CA LYS A 203 7.56 -19.08 -11.24
C LYS A 203 7.45 -19.90 -12.52
N ALA A 204 7.19 -19.26 -13.65
CA ALA A 204 7.07 -19.91 -14.94
C ALA A 204 8.41 -20.50 -15.41
N ILE A 205 9.54 -19.81 -15.15
CA ILE A 205 10.89 -20.33 -15.42
C ILE A 205 11.13 -21.61 -14.62
N ALA A 206 10.78 -21.62 -13.33
CA ALA A 206 10.92 -22.82 -12.49
C ALA A 206 10.02 -23.97 -12.93
N GLY A 207 8.76 -23.67 -13.28
CA GLY A 207 7.80 -24.66 -13.78
C GLY A 207 8.19 -25.25 -15.12
N GLU A 208 8.74 -24.43 -16.02
CA GLU A 208 9.23 -24.86 -17.33
C GLU A 208 10.50 -25.71 -17.21
N ALA A 209 11.42 -25.34 -16.31
CA ALA A 209 12.64 -26.09 -16.01
C ALA A 209 12.38 -27.36 -15.17
N GLY A 210 11.26 -27.43 -14.45
CA GLY A 210 10.90 -28.56 -13.60
C GLY A 210 11.75 -28.67 -12.33
N VAL A 211 12.23 -27.55 -11.78
CA VAL A 211 13.12 -27.51 -10.60
C VAL A 211 12.43 -26.91 -9.37
N PRO A 212 12.90 -27.18 -8.13
CA PRO A 212 12.39 -26.55 -6.92
C PRO A 212 12.51 -25.02 -6.95
N PHE A 213 11.52 -24.34 -6.37
CA PHE A 213 11.45 -22.88 -6.31
C PHE A 213 11.35 -22.38 -4.87
N PHE A 214 12.36 -21.61 -4.45
CA PHE A 214 12.40 -20.93 -3.17
C PHE A 214 11.97 -19.48 -3.36
N SER A 215 10.92 -19.03 -2.69
CA SER A 215 10.46 -17.65 -2.76
C SER A 215 10.55 -16.96 -1.41
N ILE A 216 11.16 -15.79 -1.40
CA ILE A 216 11.30 -14.89 -0.25
C ILE A 216 11.11 -13.44 -0.69
N SER A 217 10.53 -12.59 0.16
CA SER A 217 10.51 -11.14 -0.08
C SER A 217 11.76 -10.49 0.51
N GLY A 218 12.31 -9.49 -0.17
CA GLY A 218 13.41 -8.67 0.30
C GLY A 218 13.11 -8.03 1.66
N SER A 219 11.85 -7.67 1.91
CA SER A 219 11.43 -7.14 3.20
C SER A 219 11.49 -8.15 4.34
N ASP A 220 11.42 -9.46 4.07
CA ASP A 220 11.55 -10.51 5.10
C ASP A 220 12.97 -10.59 5.68
N PHE A 221 13.94 -10.00 5.02
CA PHE A 221 15.31 -9.91 5.50
C PHE A 221 15.56 -8.72 6.43
N VAL A 222 14.67 -7.72 6.43
CA VAL A 222 14.79 -6.50 7.25
C VAL A 222 14.02 -6.70 8.55
N GLU A 223 14.73 -6.80 9.67
CA GLU A 223 14.16 -7.04 11.00
C GLU A 223 14.73 -6.07 12.04
N MET A 224 14.05 -5.92 13.18
CA MET A 224 14.49 -5.02 14.27
C MET A 224 15.77 -5.49 14.97
N PHE A 225 16.21 -6.73 14.75
CA PHE A 225 17.35 -7.34 15.43
C PHE A 225 18.54 -7.49 14.48
N VAL A 226 19.63 -6.81 14.80
CA VAL A 226 20.90 -6.87 14.06
C VAL A 226 21.37 -8.33 13.92
N GLY A 227 21.76 -8.72 12.71
CA GLY A 227 22.29 -10.05 12.38
C GLY A 227 21.24 -11.13 12.09
N VAL A 228 19.95 -10.89 12.34
CA VAL A 228 18.89 -11.87 11.99
C VAL A 228 18.73 -11.99 10.48
N GLY A 229 18.72 -10.88 9.75
CA GLY A 229 18.68 -10.88 8.28
C GLY A 229 19.82 -11.68 7.66
N ALA A 230 21.07 -11.40 8.07
CA ALA A 230 22.24 -12.14 7.63
C ALA A 230 22.16 -13.65 7.93
N SER A 231 21.65 -14.07 9.10
CA SER A 231 21.46 -15.50 9.40
C SER A 231 20.45 -16.16 8.46
N ARG A 232 19.36 -15.48 8.10
CA ARG A 232 18.33 -16.00 7.17
C ARG A 232 18.88 -16.14 5.76
N VAL A 233 19.71 -15.19 5.31
CA VAL A 233 20.41 -15.29 4.03
C VAL A 233 21.27 -16.55 3.97
N ARG A 234 22.08 -16.83 5.01
CA ARG A 234 22.89 -18.06 5.05
C ARG A 234 22.03 -19.33 5.00
N ASP A 235 21.02 -19.42 5.85
CA ASP A 235 20.14 -20.60 5.92
C ASP A 235 19.37 -20.84 4.60
N LEU A 236 18.92 -19.77 3.93
CA LEU A 236 18.31 -19.86 2.60
C LEU A 236 19.26 -20.50 1.59
N PHE A 237 20.51 -20.05 1.55
CA PHE A 237 21.48 -20.51 0.57
C PHE A 237 21.95 -21.94 0.89
N GLU A 238 22.11 -22.30 2.16
CA GLU A 238 22.39 -23.69 2.58
C GLU A 238 21.27 -24.66 2.18
N GLN A 239 20.00 -24.24 2.30
CA GLN A 239 18.85 -25.06 1.89
C GLN A 239 18.76 -25.22 0.37
N ALA A 240 19.05 -24.14 -0.37
CA ALA A 240 19.11 -24.18 -1.83
C ALA A 240 20.21 -25.12 -2.32
N LYS A 241 21.41 -25.06 -1.73
CA LYS A 241 22.52 -25.98 -2.06
C LYS A 241 22.15 -27.46 -1.89
N LYS A 242 21.37 -27.79 -0.84
CA LYS A 242 20.87 -29.16 -0.61
C LYS A 242 19.82 -29.61 -1.61
N SER A 243 19.18 -28.68 -2.32
CA SER A 243 18.06 -28.92 -3.22
C SER A 243 18.42 -28.64 -4.69
N SER A 244 19.71 -28.59 -5.01
CA SER A 244 20.19 -28.34 -6.37
C SER A 244 19.84 -29.48 -7.33
N PRO A 245 19.49 -29.17 -8.60
CA PRO A 245 19.35 -27.83 -9.20
C PRO A 245 18.07 -27.13 -8.74
N CYS A 246 18.13 -25.83 -8.42
CA CYS A 246 16.96 -25.07 -7.96
C CYS A 246 17.05 -23.57 -8.27
N ILE A 247 15.92 -22.88 -8.15
CA ILE A 247 15.82 -21.42 -8.28
C ILE A 247 15.53 -20.77 -6.92
N ILE A 248 16.30 -19.73 -6.59
CA ILE A 248 16.00 -18.81 -5.48
C ILE A 248 15.42 -17.53 -6.08
N PHE A 249 14.19 -17.17 -5.69
CA PHE A 249 13.54 -15.93 -6.08
C PHE A 249 13.43 -14.96 -4.91
N ILE A 250 14.03 -13.77 -5.06
CA ILE A 250 13.98 -12.66 -4.12
C ILE A 250 13.12 -11.54 -4.73
N ASP A 251 11.89 -11.38 -4.26
CA ASP A 251 11.04 -10.26 -4.66
C ASP A 251 11.45 -8.98 -3.92
N GLU A 252 11.17 -7.79 -4.46
CA GLU A 252 11.48 -6.49 -3.82
C GLU A 252 12.91 -6.39 -3.27
N ILE A 253 13.91 -6.77 -4.07
CA ILE A 253 15.32 -6.78 -3.63
C ILE A 253 15.80 -5.38 -3.19
N ASP A 254 15.16 -4.31 -3.66
CA ASP A 254 15.42 -2.93 -3.24
C ASP A 254 15.14 -2.66 -1.75
N ALA A 255 14.42 -3.54 -1.04
CA ALA A 255 14.27 -3.45 0.41
C ALA A 255 15.60 -3.64 1.16
N VAL A 256 16.46 -4.56 0.68
CA VAL A 256 17.78 -4.86 1.25
C VAL A 256 18.93 -4.29 0.45
N GLY A 257 18.76 -4.14 -0.86
CA GLY A 257 19.79 -3.76 -1.82
C GLY A 257 19.92 -2.27 -2.04
N ARG A 258 19.29 -1.42 -1.23
CA ARG A 258 19.29 0.03 -1.44
C ARG A 258 20.67 0.64 -1.16
N HIS A 259 21.12 1.55 -2.02
CA HIS A 259 22.37 2.28 -1.84
C HIS A 259 22.36 3.13 -0.56
N ARG A 260 23.56 3.34 0.00
CA ARG A 260 23.79 4.10 1.24
C ARG A 260 23.13 5.48 1.20
N GLY A 261 22.24 5.71 2.18
CA GLY A 261 21.67 7.00 2.53
C GLY A 261 22.39 7.60 3.73
N ALA A 262 22.61 8.92 3.80
CA ALA A 262 23.15 9.60 5.00
C ALA A 262 22.06 9.72 6.10
N GLY A 263 21.45 8.60 6.47
CA GLY A 263 20.45 8.54 7.53
C GLY A 263 21.13 8.44 8.88
N LEU A 264 21.05 9.51 9.69
CA LEU A 264 21.38 9.46 11.11
C LEU A 264 20.35 8.57 11.84
N GLY A 265 20.61 7.27 11.90
CA GLY A 265 19.77 6.33 12.67
C GLY A 265 20.18 4.87 12.47
N GLY A 266 20.30 4.11 13.56
CA GLY A 266 20.82 2.73 13.62
C GLY A 266 20.00 1.63 12.91
N GLY A 267 19.09 1.99 11.99
CA GLY A 267 18.48 1.05 11.04
C GLY A 267 19.34 0.73 9.82
N HIS A 268 20.43 1.49 9.62
CA HIS A 268 21.39 1.25 8.53
C HIS A 268 22.22 -0.03 8.75
N ASP A 269 22.66 -0.29 9.98
CA ASP A 269 23.62 -1.36 10.27
C ASP A 269 23.08 -2.77 9.95
N GLU A 270 21.78 -2.99 10.16
CA GLU A 270 21.13 -4.30 9.92
C GLU A 270 20.96 -4.58 8.42
N ARG A 271 20.54 -3.57 7.65
CA ARG A 271 20.38 -3.69 6.21
C ARG A 271 21.73 -3.88 5.54
N GLU A 272 22.74 -3.11 5.95
CA GLU A 272 24.10 -3.24 5.43
C GLU A 272 24.71 -4.60 5.74
N GLN A 273 24.54 -5.11 6.96
CA GLN A 273 25.04 -6.44 7.31
C GLN A 273 24.36 -7.53 6.46
N THR A 274 23.06 -7.40 6.23
CA THR A 274 22.29 -8.38 5.46
C THR A 274 22.62 -8.31 3.97
N LEU A 275 22.80 -7.11 3.41
CA LEU A 275 23.28 -6.89 2.05
C LEU A 275 24.69 -7.48 1.86
N ASN A 276 25.62 -7.18 2.76
CA ASN A 276 26.98 -7.73 2.68
C ASN A 276 26.98 -9.26 2.78
N GLN A 277 26.12 -9.85 3.62
CA GLN A 277 25.99 -11.30 3.66
C GLN A 277 25.46 -11.85 2.33
N LEU A 278 24.46 -11.20 1.71
CA LEU A 278 23.97 -11.59 0.39
C LEU A 278 25.07 -11.52 -0.66
N LEU A 279 25.90 -10.48 -0.65
CA LEU A 279 27.05 -10.36 -1.56
C LEU A 279 28.08 -11.49 -1.35
N VAL A 280 28.38 -11.84 -0.10
CA VAL A 280 29.30 -12.94 0.22
C VAL A 280 28.75 -14.27 -0.28
N GLU A 281 27.45 -14.53 -0.10
CA GLU A 281 26.84 -15.76 -0.60
C GLU A 281 26.78 -15.80 -2.14
N LEU A 282 26.51 -14.68 -2.81
CA LEU A 282 26.54 -14.57 -4.28
C LEU A 282 27.94 -14.87 -4.85
N ASP A 283 28.97 -14.31 -4.23
CA ASP A 283 30.37 -14.52 -4.62
C ASP A 283 30.82 -15.97 -4.31
N GLY A 284 30.29 -16.56 -3.23
CA GLY A 284 30.65 -17.87 -2.69
C GLY A 284 30.10 -19.10 -3.42
N PHE A 285 29.33 -18.95 -4.51
CA PHE A 285 28.90 -20.07 -5.34
C PHE A 285 29.94 -20.48 -6.39
N ASP A 286 30.18 -21.78 -6.52
CA ASP A 286 30.78 -22.33 -7.72
C ASP A 286 29.76 -22.38 -8.86
N GLN A 287 30.20 -22.04 -10.09
CA GLN A 287 29.33 -21.97 -11.28
C GLN A 287 28.67 -23.32 -11.63
N ASN A 288 29.14 -24.42 -11.04
CA ASN A 288 28.66 -25.77 -11.32
C ASN A 288 27.62 -26.29 -10.30
N GLU A 289 27.27 -25.51 -9.27
CA GLU A 289 26.33 -25.96 -8.23
C GLU A 289 24.87 -25.97 -8.70
N GLY A 290 24.53 -25.54 -9.92
CA GLY A 290 23.17 -25.64 -10.47
C GLY A 290 22.11 -24.79 -9.76
N VAL A 291 22.53 -23.78 -8.98
CA VAL A 291 21.67 -22.84 -8.27
C VAL A 291 21.63 -21.52 -9.03
N ILE A 292 20.42 -21.04 -9.36
CA ILE A 292 20.22 -19.76 -10.05
C ILE A 292 19.42 -18.81 -9.18
N ILE A 293 19.86 -17.56 -9.10
CA ILE A 293 19.22 -16.54 -8.29
C ILE A 293 18.47 -15.57 -9.20
N LEU A 294 17.16 -15.49 -9.01
CA LEU A 294 16.31 -14.52 -9.65
C LEU A 294 15.95 -13.45 -8.62
N ALA A 295 16.11 -12.18 -8.97
CA ALA A 295 15.63 -11.08 -8.14
C ALA A 295 14.67 -10.21 -8.94
N ALA A 296 13.69 -9.58 -8.28
CA ALA A 296 12.80 -8.63 -8.91
C ALA A 296 12.87 -7.27 -8.23
N THR A 297 12.86 -6.20 -9.02
CA THR A 297 12.72 -4.83 -8.52
C THR A 297 11.87 -3.97 -9.44
N ASN A 298 11.21 -2.98 -8.85
CA ASN A 298 10.57 -1.89 -9.59
C ASN A 298 11.49 -0.68 -9.76
N ARG A 299 12.62 -0.66 -9.06
CA ARG A 299 13.51 0.49 -8.91
C ARG A 299 14.98 0.08 -9.04
N PRO A 300 15.45 -0.20 -10.26
CA PRO A 300 16.86 -0.55 -10.47
C PRO A 300 17.80 0.62 -10.10
N ASP A 301 17.30 1.85 -10.15
CA ASP A 301 18.00 3.10 -9.86
C ASP A 301 18.50 3.22 -8.41
N VAL A 302 17.78 2.63 -7.45
CA VAL A 302 18.14 2.74 -6.03
C VAL A 302 19.04 1.62 -5.54
N LEU A 303 19.30 0.62 -6.37
CA LEU A 303 20.10 -0.54 -6.00
C LEU A 303 21.58 -0.18 -5.85
N ASP A 304 22.24 -0.83 -4.91
CA ASP A 304 23.69 -0.75 -4.74
C ASP A 304 24.37 -1.31 -6.00
N PRO A 305 25.23 -0.52 -6.70
CA PRO A 305 25.96 -0.97 -7.86
C PRO A 305 26.80 -2.22 -7.61
N ALA A 306 27.15 -2.51 -6.35
CA ALA A 306 27.82 -3.75 -5.97
C ALA A 306 27.01 -4.99 -6.34
N LEU A 307 25.66 -4.96 -6.28
CA LEU A 307 24.81 -6.07 -6.68
C LEU A 307 24.86 -6.35 -8.19
N LEU A 308 25.07 -5.31 -8.99
CA LEU A 308 25.05 -5.35 -10.46
C LEU A 308 26.42 -5.70 -11.08
N ARG A 309 27.42 -6.01 -10.26
CA ARG A 309 28.76 -6.36 -10.75
C ARG A 309 28.78 -7.78 -11.35
N PRO A 310 29.63 -8.05 -12.35
CA PRO A 310 29.80 -9.38 -12.92
C PRO A 310 30.07 -10.44 -11.85
N GLY A 311 29.37 -11.58 -11.94
CA GLY A 311 29.41 -12.65 -10.93
C GLY A 311 28.36 -12.54 -9.82
N ARG A 312 27.48 -11.52 -9.86
CA ARG A 312 26.34 -11.35 -8.96
C ARG A 312 25.05 -11.31 -9.79
N PHE A 313 24.39 -10.16 -9.89
CA PHE A 313 23.32 -9.95 -10.87
C PHE A 313 23.92 -9.43 -12.17
N ASP A 314 24.54 -10.34 -12.91
CA ASP A 314 25.25 -10.05 -14.17
C ASP A 314 24.31 -9.96 -15.38
N ARG A 315 23.10 -10.50 -15.28
CA ARG A 315 22.05 -10.34 -16.30
C ARG A 315 20.88 -9.52 -15.79
N GLN A 316 20.40 -8.60 -16.62
CA GLN A 316 19.23 -7.78 -16.33
C GLN A 316 18.20 -8.01 -17.44
N VAL A 317 17.06 -8.56 -17.07
CA VAL A 317 15.94 -8.81 -18.00
C VAL A 317 14.88 -7.76 -17.73
N VAL A 318 14.58 -6.96 -18.75
CA VAL A 318 13.54 -5.92 -18.65
C VAL A 318 12.18 -6.55 -18.94
N VAL A 319 11.24 -6.38 -18.01
CA VAL A 319 9.84 -6.80 -18.12
C VAL A 319 8.98 -5.54 -18.25
N PRO A 320 8.72 -5.05 -19.46
CA PRO A 320 8.04 -3.77 -19.67
C PRO A 320 6.53 -3.87 -19.40
N HIS A 321 5.84 -2.73 -19.49
CA HIS A 321 4.38 -2.75 -19.65
C HIS A 321 4.02 -3.43 -20.99
N PRO A 322 2.93 -4.21 -21.04
CA PRO A 322 2.50 -4.87 -22.27
C PRO A 322 2.01 -3.87 -23.32
N ASP A 323 2.37 -4.11 -24.57
CA ASP A 323 1.83 -3.41 -25.75
C ASP A 323 0.39 -3.87 -26.06
N VAL A 324 -0.28 -3.27 -27.06
CA VAL A 324 -1.66 -3.64 -27.44
C VAL A 324 -1.81 -5.15 -27.67
N LYS A 325 -0.85 -5.78 -28.36
CA LYS A 325 -0.88 -7.23 -28.63
C LYS A 325 -0.67 -8.03 -27.36
N GLY A 326 0.29 -7.65 -26.53
CA GLY A 326 0.56 -8.26 -25.24
C GLY A 326 -0.63 -8.16 -24.29
N ARG A 327 -1.32 -7.02 -24.24
CA ARG A 327 -2.56 -6.84 -23.48
C ARG A 327 -3.65 -7.79 -23.97
N LEU A 328 -3.83 -7.92 -25.27
CA LEU A 328 -4.78 -8.86 -25.87
C LEU A 328 -4.46 -10.31 -25.44
N GLU A 329 -3.20 -10.73 -25.50
CA GLU A 329 -2.81 -12.09 -25.09
C GLU A 329 -2.97 -12.32 -23.58
N ILE A 330 -2.63 -11.34 -22.75
CA ILE A 330 -2.88 -11.40 -21.30
C ILE A 330 -4.38 -11.53 -21.02
N ILE A 331 -5.21 -10.73 -21.71
CA ILE A 331 -6.67 -10.80 -21.58
C ILE A 331 -7.18 -12.19 -21.99
N LYS A 332 -6.67 -12.78 -23.08
CA LYS A 332 -7.01 -14.14 -23.50
C LYS A 332 -6.65 -15.17 -22.43
N VAL A 333 -5.47 -15.10 -21.83
CA VAL A 333 -5.05 -16.03 -20.77
C VAL A 333 -5.99 -15.97 -19.57
N HIS A 334 -6.31 -14.76 -19.09
CA HIS A 334 -7.17 -14.58 -17.92
C HIS A 334 -8.66 -14.85 -18.20
N SER A 335 -9.13 -14.67 -19.44
CA SER A 335 -10.52 -14.94 -19.82
C SER A 335 -10.83 -16.42 -20.07
N LYS A 336 -9.84 -17.30 -20.28
CA LYS A 336 -10.05 -18.75 -20.50
C LYS A 336 -10.93 -19.44 -19.44
N LYS A 337 -10.94 -18.93 -18.20
CA LYS A 337 -11.68 -19.52 -17.08
C LYS A 337 -13.08 -18.90 -16.90
N ILE A 338 -13.46 -17.92 -17.71
CA ILE A 338 -14.68 -17.13 -17.54
C ILE A 338 -15.60 -17.38 -18.74
N PRO A 339 -16.90 -17.64 -18.52
CA PRO A 339 -17.86 -17.80 -19.61
C PRO A 339 -18.13 -16.44 -20.27
N LEU A 340 -17.59 -16.24 -21.48
CA LEU A 340 -17.81 -15.03 -22.28
C LEU A 340 -19.04 -15.16 -23.19
N SER A 341 -19.72 -14.04 -23.44
CA SER A 341 -20.70 -13.90 -24.52
C SER A 341 -20.01 -13.75 -25.89
N GLU A 342 -20.70 -14.11 -26.98
CA GLU A 342 -20.17 -14.04 -28.36
C GLU A 342 -19.89 -12.59 -28.81
N ASN A 343 -20.57 -11.62 -28.20
CA ASN A 343 -20.45 -10.20 -28.55
C ASN A 343 -19.24 -9.49 -27.89
N VAL A 344 -18.36 -10.23 -27.19
CA VAL A 344 -17.21 -9.63 -26.49
C VAL A 344 -16.04 -9.48 -27.46
N ASN A 345 -15.66 -8.23 -27.73
CA ASN A 345 -14.47 -7.91 -28.52
C ASN A 345 -13.28 -7.58 -27.61
N LEU A 346 -12.37 -8.53 -27.46
CA LEU A 346 -11.17 -8.37 -26.62
C LEU A 346 -10.14 -7.39 -27.22
N GLU A 347 -10.14 -7.17 -28.53
CA GLU A 347 -9.22 -6.22 -29.18
C GLU A 347 -9.59 -4.77 -28.85
N THR A 348 -10.88 -4.46 -28.80
CA THR A 348 -11.36 -3.15 -28.32
C THR A 348 -11.01 -2.94 -26.86
N LEU A 349 -11.09 -3.98 -26.03
CA LEU A 349 -10.69 -3.91 -24.62
C LEU A 349 -9.17 -3.68 -24.47
N ALA A 350 -8.35 -4.34 -25.27
CA ALA A 350 -6.89 -4.17 -25.27
C ALA A 350 -6.47 -2.74 -25.68
N ARG A 351 -7.14 -2.16 -26.68
CA ARG A 351 -6.96 -0.74 -27.05
C ARG A 351 -7.49 0.21 -25.97
N GLY A 352 -8.55 -0.17 -25.27
CA GLY A 352 -9.16 0.58 -24.17
C GLY A 352 -8.41 0.61 -22.85
N THR A 353 -7.30 -0.11 -22.74
CA THR A 353 -6.51 -0.25 -21.51
C THR A 353 -5.05 0.16 -21.69
N PRO A 354 -4.77 1.33 -22.30
CA PRO A 354 -3.39 1.77 -22.51
C PRO A 354 -2.67 1.95 -21.18
N GLY A 355 -1.43 1.48 -21.08
CA GLY A 355 -0.60 1.57 -19.87
C GLY A 355 -0.98 0.60 -18.75
N PHE A 356 -2.01 -0.23 -18.92
CA PHE A 356 -2.36 -1.23 -17.91
C PHE A 356 -1.25 -2.27 -17.77
N SER A 357 -0.91 -2.62 -16.53
CA SER A 357 -0.06 -3.77 -16.25
C SER A 357 -0.82 -5.09 -16.39
N GLY A 358 -0.10 -6.22 -16.46
CA GLY A 358 -0.75 -7.54 -16.48
C GLY A 358 -1.65 -7.78 -15.26
N ALA A 359 -1.25 -7.28 -14.09
CA ALA A 359 -2.06 -7.34 -12.87
C ALA A 359 -3.34 -6.50 -12.98
N ASP A 360 -3.28 -5.32 -13.60
CA ASP A 360 -4.45 -4.46 -13.80
C ASP A 360 -5.47 -5.12 -14.75
N LEU A 361 -4.98 -5.76 -15.81
CA LEU A 361 -5.83 -6.52 -16.74
C LEU A 361 -6.48 -7.73 -16.07
N ALA A 362 -5.72 -8.47 -15.27
CA ALA A 362 -6.27 -9.59 -14.49
C ALA A 362 -7.37 -9.10 -13.52
N ASN A 363 -7.16 -7.96 -12.87
CA ASN A 363 -8.15 -7.35 -12.00
C ASN A 363 -9.39 -6.88 -12.75
N LEU A 364 -9.23 -6.24 -13.91
CA LEU A 364 -10.33 -5.80 -14.77
C LEU A 364 -11.23 -6.98 -15.17
N ILE A 365 -10.63 -8.09 -15.58
CA ILE A 365 -11.36 -9.30 -15.99
C ILE A 365 -12.12 -9.92 -14.81
N ASN A 366 -11.49 -9.95 -13.64
CA ASN A 366 -12.14 -10.42 -12.42
C ASN A 366 -13.31 -9.50 -12.01
N GLU A 367 -13.14 -8.18 -12.11
CA GLU A 367 -14.18 -7.21 -11.82
C GLU A 367 -15.37 -7.33 -12.79
N ALA A 368 -15.13 -7.56 -14.08
CA ALA A 368 -16.19 -7.82 -15.05
C ALA A 368 -17.01 -9.07 -14.70
N ALA A 369 -16.33 -10.14 -14.29
CA ALA A 369 -17.00 -11.36 -13.82
C ALA A 369 -17.82 -11.13 -12.54
N LEU A 370 -17.29 -10.37 -11.58
CA LEU A 370 -18.01 -10.02 -10.35
C LEU A 370 -19.25 -9.14 -10.62
N LEU A 371 -19.15 -8.19 -11.55
CA LEU A 371 -20.28 -7.34 -11.97
C LEU A 371 -21.38 -8.17 -12.66
N ALA A 372 -21.00 -9.05 -13.57
CA ALA A 372 -21.93 -9.97 -14.23
C ALA A 372 -22.61 -10.90 -13.21
N ALA A 373 -21.85 -11.48 -12.27
CA ALA A 373 -22.36 -12.33 -11.21
C ALA A 373 -23.33 -11.57 -10.28
N LYS A 374 -23.03 -10.31 -9.96
CA LYS A 374 -23.93 -9.45 -9.16
C LYS A 374 -25.25 -9.16 -9.87
N LYS A 375 -25.24 -9.07 -11.20
CA LYS A 375 -26.44 -8.96 -12.05
C LYS A 375 -27.09 -10.32 -12.33
N SER A 376 -26.62 -11.40 -11.70
CA SER A 376 -27.07 -12.78 -11.89
C SER A 376 -27.02 -13.27 -13.35
N LYS A 377 -26.08 -12.76 -14.14
CA LYS A 377 -25.84 -13.21 -15.52
C LYS A 377 -25.10 -14.55 -15.55
N THR A 378 -25.34 -15.35 -16.59
CA THR A 378 -24.64 -16.63 -16.81
C THR A 378 -23.36 -16.49 -17.63
N LYS A 379 -23.28 -15.45 -18.45
CA LYS A 379 -22.11 -15.10 -19.29
C LYS A 379 -21.76 -13.63 -19.07
N VAL A 380 -20.47 -13.32 -19.19
CA VAL A 380 -19.95 -11.95 -19.12
C VAL A 380 -20.08 -11.30 -20.50
N GLU A 381 -20.67 -10.11 -20.54
CA GLU A 381 -20.91 -9.35 -21.77
C GLU A 381 -19.94 -8.16 -21.89
N MET A 382 -19.85 -7.56 -23.08
CA MET A 382 -18.96 -6.42 -23.33
C MET A 382 -19.25 -5.24 -22.39
N ILE A 383 -20.53 -5.00 -22.08
CA ILE A 383 -20.94 -3.94 -21.15
C ILE A 383 -20.36 -4.14 -19.74
N ASP A 384 -20.21 -5.38 -19.28
CA ASP A 384 -19.65 -5.65 -17.95
C ASP A 384 -18.13 -5.42 -17.93
N PHE A 385 -17.44 -5.62 -19.06
CA PHE A 385 -16.04 -5.24 -19.23
C PHE A 385 -15.85 -3.72 -19.30
N GLU A 386 -16.71 -3.01 -20.02
CA GLU A 386 -16.69 -1.54 -20.06
C GLU A 386 -16.97 -0.95 -18.66
N ASP A 387 -17.97 -1.47 -17.94
CA ASP A 387 -18.27 -1.07 -16.56
C ASP A 387 -17.08 -1.35 -15.61
N ALA A 388 -16.43 -2.51 -15.77
CA ALA A 388 -15.26 -2.89 -14.98
C ALA A 388 -14.04 -2.02 -15.28
N LYS A 389 -13.79 -1.73 -16.57
CA LYS A 389 -12.74 -0.83 -17.02
C LYS A 389 -12.89 0.54 -16.39
N ASP A 390 -14.09 1.12 -16.48
CA ASP A 390 -14.39 2.41 -15.87
C ASP A 390 -14.18 2.37 -14.34
N LYS A 391 -14.58 1.27 -13.69
CA LYS A 391 -14.38 1.09 -12.24
C LYS A 391 -12.91 1.00 -11.86
N VAL A 392 -12.08 0.30 -12.64
CA VAL A 392 -10.63 0.16 -12.38
C VAL A 392 -9.90 1.48 -12.63
N MET A 393 -10.24 2.20 -13.70
CA MET A 393 -9.60 3.47 -14.04
C MET A 393 -10.00 4.62 -13.12
N MET A 394 -11.29 4.71 -12.77
CA MET A 394 -11.87 5.91 -12.15
C MET A 394 -12.44 5.64 -10.76
N GLY A 395 -12.50 4.39 -10.32
CA GLY A 395 -13.18 4.01 -9.09
C GLY A 395 -14.68 3.81 -9.26
N LYS A 396 -15.35 3.54 -8.14
CA LYS A 396 -16.77 3.17 -8.13
C LYS A 396 -17.67 4.35 -8.51
N GLU A 397 -18.73 4.06 -9.25
CA GLU A 397 -19.84 5.00 -9.51
C GLU A 397 -20.48 5.50 -8.20
N ARG A 398 -20.67 6.81 -8.10
CA ARG A 398 -21.20 7.47 -6.90
C ARG A 398 -22.70 7.71 -6.99
N LYS A 399 -23.48 6.63 -6.94
CA LYS A 399 -24.97 6.69 -6.99
C LYS A 399 -25.64 7.51 -5.89
N SER A 400 -24.95 7.71 -4.75
CA SER A 400 -25.46 8.50 -3.63
C SER A 400 -25.11 9.99 -3.72
N MET A 401 -24.31 10.40 -4.71
CA MET A 401 -23.97 11.80 -4.90
C MET A 401 -25.15 12.48 -5.59
N ILE A 402 -25.79 13.41 -4.88
CA ILE A 402 -26.82 14.26 -5.45
C ILE A 402 -26.09 15.39 -6.17
N ILE A 403 -26.21 15.43 -7.50
CA ILE A 403 -25.70 16.50 -8.35
C ILE A 403 -26.87 17.41 -8.69
N SER A 404 -26.69 18.72 -8.55
CA SER A 404 -27.71 19.68 -8.98
C SER A 404 -27.88 19.65 -10.51
N GLU A 405 -29.08 19.96 -11.01
CA GLU A 405 -29.31 20.04 -12.46
C GLU A 405 -28.38 21.05 -13.14
N GLU A 406 -28.00 22.13 -12.44
CA GLU A 406 -27.03 23.10 -12.92
C GLU A 406 -25.63 22.50 -13.08
N GLU A 407 -25.11 21.77 -12.08
CA GLU A 407 -23.82 21.08 -12.17
C GLU A 407 -23.82 19.97 -13.23
N LYS A 408 -24.94 19.25 -13.37
CA LYS A 408 -25.12 18.22 -14.41
C LYS A 408 -25.10 18.86 -15.80
N THR A 409 -25.77 20.00 -15.96
CA THR A 409 -25.75 20.82 -17.18
C THR A 409 -24.34 21.30 -17.50
N ASN A 410 -23.63 21.85 -16.51
CA ASN A 410 -22.25 22.31 -16.68
C ASN A 410 -21.34 21.18 -17.17
N THR A 411 -21.44 20.01 -16.53
CA THR A 411 -20.68 18.81 -16.91
C THR A 411 -21.03 18.34 -18.33
N ALA A 412 -22.31 18.37 -18.72
CA ALA A 412 -22.72 17.96 -20.06
C ALA A 412 -22.13 18.86 -21.16
N TYR A 413 -22.17 20.17 -20.99
CA TYR A 413 -21.54 21.10 -21.94
C TYR A 413 -20.03 20.95 -21.96
N HIS A 414 -19.40 20.74 -20.80
CA HIS A 414 -17.97 20.51 -20.68
C HIS A 414 -17.52 19.27 -21.48
N GLU A 415 -18.16 18.12 -21.25
CA GLU A 415 -17.81 16.88 -21.94
C GLU A 415 -18.17 16.91 -23.44
N ALA A 416 -19.30 17.55 -23.80
CA ALA A 416 -19.65 17.78 -25.20
C ALA A 416 -18.59 18.64 -25.92
N GLY A 417 -18.00 19.61 -25.22
CA GLY A 417 -16.89 20.42 -25.72
C GLY A 417 -15.66 19.60 -26.07
N HIS A 418 -15.20 18.74 -25.16
CA HIS A 418 -14.09 17.83 -25.42
C HIS A 418 -14.38 16.91 -26.60
N ALA A 419 -15.56 16.27 -26.62
CA ALA A 419 -15.96 15.33 -27.65
C ALA A 419 -15.99 15.96 -29.05
N LEU A 420 -16.56 17.15 -29.16
CA LEU A 420 -16.68 17.85 -30.44
C LEU A 420 -15.33 18.33 -30.96
N VAL A 421 -14.49 18.92 -30.10
CA VAL A 421 -13.13 19.35 -30.48
C VAL A 421 -12.28 18.14 -30.88
N ALA A 422 -12.37 17.03 -30.14
CA ALA A 422 -11.67 15.80 -30.45
C ALA A 422 -12.05 15.25 -31.83
N LYS A 423 -13.34 15.23 -32.17
CA LYS A 423 -13.83 14.70 -33.46
C LYS A 423 -13.47 15.60 -34.64
N LEU A 424 -13.49 16.93 -34.47
CA LEU A 424 -13.26 17.90 -35.54
C LEU A 424 -11.77 18.20 -35.77
N THR A 425 -10.91 17.96 -34.79
CA THR A 425 -9.47 18.20 -34.92
C THR A 425 -8.79 17.00 -35.58
N PRO A 426 -8.07 17.16 -36.70
CA PRO A 426 -7.42 16.05 -37.38
C PRO A 426 -6.26 15.47 -36.54
N GLY A 427 -6.01 14.16 -36.66
CA GLY A 427 -4.86 13.49 -36.03
C GLY A 427 -4.97 13.27 -34.51
N THR A 428 -6.14 13.57 -33.92
CA THR A 428 -6.51 13.16 -32.55
C THR A 428 -6.88 11.67 -32.51
N ASP A 429 -6.85 11.09 -31.31
CA ASP A 429 -7.31 9.71 -31.12
C ASP A 429 -8.84 9.62 -31.28
N PRO A 430 -9.36 8.55 -31.92
CA PRO A 430 -10.79 8.33 -32.08
C PRO A 430 -11.57 8.39 -30.77
N LEU A 431 -12.73 9.03 -30.81
CA LEU A 431 -13.66 9.05 -29.69
C LEU A 431 -14.29 7.66 -29.51
N HIS A 432 -14.46 7.25 -28.25
CA HIS A 432 -15.09 5.98 -27.90
C HIS A 432 -16.39 6.16 -27.13
N LYS A 433 -16.35 6.97 -26.07
CA LYS A 433 -17.51 7.19 -25.19
C LYS A 433 -17.43 8.54 -24.49
N VAL A 434 -18.59 9.13 -24.23
CA VAL A 434 -18.76 10.33 -23.40
C VAL A 434 -19.78 10.03 -22.31
N SER A 435 -19.52 10.42 -21.07
CA SER A 435 -20.42 10.18 -19.93
C SER A 435 -20.38 11.33 -18.93
N ILE A 436 -21.55 11.69 -18.38
CA ILE A 436 -21.69 12.68 -17.30
C ILE A 436 -21.99 12.03 -15.94
N ILE A 437 -21.83 10.70 -15.85
CA ILE A 437 -22.04 9.95 -14.63
C ILE A 437 -20.79 10.07 -13.73
N PRO A 438 -20.91 10.52 -12.47
CA PRO A 438 -19.79 10.75 -11.58
C PRO A 438 -19.10 9.44 -11.15
N ARG A 439 -17.79 9.35 -11.35
CA ARG A 439 -16.95 8.21 -10.95
C ARG A 439 -15.69 8.68 -10.23
N GLY A 440 -15.45 8.14 -9.03
CA GLY A 440 -14.31 8.53 -8.19
C GLY A 440 -14.21 10.03 -7.95
N MET A 441 -13.18 10.68 -8.49
CA MET A 441 -12.98 12.13 -8.40
C MET A 441 -13.54 12.91 -9.60
N ALA A 442 -13.90 12.23 -10.70
CA ALA A 442 -14.42 12.86 -11.91
C ALA A 442 -15.95 13.02 -11.85
N LEU A 443 -16.46 14.10 -12.46
CA LEU A 443 -17.90 14.38 -12.63
C LEU A 443 -18.41 13.91 -13.99
N GLY A 444 -17.57 13.99 -15.02
CA GLY A 444 -17.81 13.45 -16.36
C GLY A 444 -16.51 12.94 -16.98
N ILE A 445 -16.60 12.32 -18.15
CA ILE A 445 -15.44 11.94 -18.95
C ILE A 445 -15.76 11.83 -20.45
N THR A 446 -14.79 12.27 -21.25
CA THR A 446 -14.66 12.02 -22.67
C THR A 446 -13.50 11.06 -22.91
N GLN A 447 -13.81 9.83 -23.35
CA GLN A 447 -12.82 8.78 -23.57
C GLN A 447 -12.44 8.68 -25.05
N GLN A 448 -11.15 8.87 -25.33
CA GLN A 448 -10.52 8.58 -26.63
C GLN A 448 -9.75 7.25 -26.56
N LEU A 449 -9.77 6.49 -27.65
CA LEU A 449 -9.04 5.23 -27.78
C LEU A 449 -7.95 5.36 -28.84
N PRO A 450 -6.66 5.33 -28.44
CA PRO A 450 -5.57 5.27 -29.39
C PRO A 450 -5.70 4.05 -30.31
N ILE A 451 -5.40 4.26 -31.60
CA ILE A 451 -5.37 3.16 -32.58
C ILE A 451 -4.17 2.24 -32.29
N ASP A 452 -3.02 2.85 -31.96
CA ASP A 452 -1.75 2.18 -31.68
C ASP A 452 -1.08 2.82 -30.45
N ASP A 453 -0.27 2.04 -29.72
CA ASP A 453 0.60 2.56 -28.68
C ASP A 453 1.78 3.31 -29.33
N ARG A 454 1.73 4.65 -29.34
CA ARG A 454 2.78 5.49 -29.92
C ARG A 454 3.87 5.80 -28.90
N TYR A 455 5.13 5.53 -29.26
CA TYR A 455 6.30 5.91 -28.45
C TYR A 455 6.77 7.35 -28.70
N THR A 456 6.46 7.90 -29.88
CA THR A 456 6.87 9.24 -30.29
C THR A 456 5.67 10.03 -30.78
N TYR A 457 5.53 11.27 -30.30
CA TYR A 457 4.46 12.17 -30.70
C TYR A 457 5.02 13.37 -31.48
N SER A 458 4.39 13.67 -32.62
CA SER A 458 4.69 14.89 -33.38
C SER A 458 4.23 16.14 -32.62
N ARG A 459 4.89 17.28 -32.85
CA ARG A 459 4.45 18.60 -32.31
C ARG A 459 2.98 18.87 -32.59
N GLU A 460 2.52 18.59 -33.82
CA GLU A 460 1.12 18.81 -34.23
C GLU A 460 0.13 17.99 -33.39
N HIS A 461 0.38 16.69 -33.22
CA HIS A 461 -0.46 15.84 -32.38
C HIS A 461 -0.55 16.36 -30.93
N ILE A 462 0.55 16.83 -30.35
CA ILE A 462 0.55 17.39 -28.99
C ILE A 462 -0.25 18.70 -28.94
N LEU A 463 -0.09 19.58 -29.93
CA LEU A 463 -0.91 20.80 -30.06
C LEU A 463 -2.40 20.47 -30.19
N ASN A 464 -2.75 19.41 -30.92
CA ASN A 464 -4.14 18.98 -31.08
C ASN A 464 -4.69 18.40 -29.76
N MET A 465 -3.87 17.68 -28.98
CA MET A 465 -4.24 17.24 -27.63
C MET A 465 -4.48 18.42 -26.68
N LEU A 466 -3.64 19.46 -26.75
CA LEU A 466 -3.86 20.71 -25.99
C LEU A 466 -5.17 21.39 -26.38
N ALA A 467 -5.54 21.40 -27.67
CA ALA A 467 -6.83 21.92 -28.11
C ALA A 467 -8.00 21.14 -27.51
N VAL A 468 -7.91 19.79 -27.45
CA VAL A 468 -8.91 18.94 -26.81
C VAL A 468 -9.04 19.28 -25.32
N PHE A 469 -7.94 19.39 -24.56
CA PHE A 469 -7.99 19.78 -23.14
C PHE A 469 -8.65 21.15 -22.92
N MET A 470 -8.50 22.08 -23.86
CA MET A 470 -9.16 23.39 -23.78
C MET A 470 -10.63 23.37 -24.19
N GLY A 471 -11.11 22.29 -24.82
CA GLY A 471 -12.47 22.15 -25.34
C GLY A 471 -13.56 22.28 -24.27
N GLY A 472 -13.42 21.61 -23.13
CA GLY A 472 -14.44 21.65 -22.07
C GLY A 472 -14.64 23.05 -21.49
N ARG A 473 -13.54 23.72 -21.13
CA ARG A 473 -13.59 25.12 -20.65
C ARG A 473 -14.15 26.09 -21.70
N ALA A 474 -13.76 25.93 -22.97
CA ALA A 474 -14.27 26.78 -24.04
C ALA A 474 -15.78 26.57 -24.27
N ALA A 475 -16.27 25.33 -24.15
CA ALA A 475 -17.70 25.03 -24.26
C ALA A 475 -18.52 25.65 -23.12
N GLU A 476 -18.02 25.60 -21.88
CA GLU A 476 -18.65 26.29 -20.74
C GLU A 476 -18.78 27.80 -21.03
N GLU A 477 -17.70 28.44 -21.48
CA GLU A 477 -17.71 29.87 -21.77
C GLU A 477 -18.73 30.23 -22.87
N ILE A 478 -18.83 29.41 -23.93
CA ILE A 478 -19.70 29.68 -25.09
C ILE A 478 -21.18 29.41 -24.78
N ALA A 479 -21.48 28.30 -24.11
CA ALA A 479 -22.85 27.84 -23.89
C ALA A 479 -23.47 28.42 -22.61
N LEU A 480 -22.67 28.59 -21.55
CA LEU A 480 -23.14 28.92 -20.20
C LEU A 480 -22.74 30.33 -19.75
N GLY A 481 -21.78 30.96 -20.42
CA GLY A 481 -21.35 32.33 -20.14
C GLY A 481 -20.58 32.51 -18.83
N HIS A 482 -20.20 31.41 -18.16
CA HIS A 482 -19.39 31.41 -16.95
C HIS A 482 -18.39 30.25 -16.99
N LEU A 483 -17.45 30.25 -16.04
CA LEU A 483 -16.39 29.26 -15.95
C LEU A 483 -16.49 28.51 -14.64
N THR A 484 -16.25 27.21 -14.66
CA THR A 484 -16.28 26.36 -13.47
C THR A 484 -14.88 25.96 -13.00
N THR A 485 -14.80 25.37 -11.80
CA THR A 485 -13.59 24.72 -11.28
C THR A 485 -13.38 23.32 -11.87
N GLY A 486 -14.35 22.78 -12.62
CA GLY A 486 -14.29 21.44 -13.22
C GLY A 486 -13.13 21.27 -14.20
N ALA A 487 -12.77 22.34 -14.92
CA ALA A 487 -11.65 22.37 -15.87
C ALA A 487 -10.25 22.34 -15.23
N GLY A 488 -10.13 22.22 -13.90
CA GLY A 488 -8.84 22.29 -13.21
C GLY A 488 -7.84 21.21 -13.64
N ASN A 489 -8.30 19.97 -13.83
CA ASN A 489 -7.45 18.87 -14.28
C ASN A 489 -6.98 19.07 -15.74
N ASP A 490 -7.83 19.58 -16.63
CA ASP A 490 -7.46 19.82 -18.03
C ASP A 490 -6.46 20.96 -18.16
N LEU A 491 -6.61 22.02 -17.36
CA LEU A 491 -5.63 23.10 -17.29
C LEU A 491 -4.28 22.62 -16.77
N GLN A 492 -4.28 21.77 -15.72
CA GLN A 492 -3.06 21.20 -15.18
C GLN A 492 -2.35 20.34 -16.24
N ARG A 493 -3.09 19.41 -16.87
CA ARG A 493 -2.55 18.54 -17.93
C ARG A 493 -2.04 19.33 -19.14
N ALA A 494 -2.78 20.34 -19.58
CA ALA A 494 -2.37 21.19 -20.68
C ALA A 494 -1.10 21.98 -20.35
N THR A 495 -1.02 22.53 -19.13
CA THR A 495 0.15 23.28 -18.67
C THR A 495 1.38 22.38 -18.56
N ASP A 496 1.23 21.19 -17.97
CA ASP A 496 2.32 20.22 -17.83
C ASP A 496 2.81 19.72 -19.20
N LEU A 497 1.90 19.46 -20.13
CA LEU A 497 2.23 19.01 -21.47
C LEU A 497 2.93 20.11 -22.29
N ALA A 498 2.42 21.35 -22.24
CA ALA A 498 3.06 22.49 -22.87
C ALA A 498 4.45 22.76 -22.25
N ARG A 499 4.60 22.63 -20.93
CA ARG A 499 5.90 22.74 -20.27
C ARG A 499 6.88 21.66 -20.72
N LYS A 500 6.44 20.41 -20.93
CA LYS A 500 7.29 19.35 -21.49
C LYS A 500 7.70 19.63 -22.94
N MET A 501 6.78 20.16 -23.76
CA MET A 501 7.11 20.60 -25.12
C MET A 501 8.26 21.60 -25.12
N VAL A 502 8.21 22.58 -24.22
CA VAL A 502 9.18 23.67 -24.13
C VAL A 502 10.48 23.22 -23.46
N CYS A 503 10.40 22.53 -22.32
CA CYS A 503 11.56 22.21 -21.49
C CYS A 503 12.22 20.86 -21.77
N GLU A 504 11.47 19.83 -22.17
CA GLU A 504 12.01 18.47 -22.31
C GLU A 504 12.23 18.07 -23.77
N TRP A 505 11.35 18.52 -24.68
CA TRP A 505 11.35 18.07 -26.07
C TRP A 505 11.87 19.11 -27.07
N GLY A 506 12.20 20.33 -26.61
CA GLY A 506 12.76 21.37 -27.47
C GLY A 506 11.85 21.79 -28.63
N MET A 507 10.52 21.77 -28.42
CA MET A 507 9.49 22.07 -29.43
C MET A 507 9.06 23.55 -29.46
N SER A 508 9.83 24.44 -28.83
CA SER A 508 9.68 25.89 -28.90
C SER A 508 10.64 26.47 -29.93
N ASP A 509 10.10 27.28 -30.84
CA ASP A 509 10.90 27.99 -31.84
C ASP A 509 11.75 29.12 -31.20
N LYS A 510 11.29 29.68 -30.07
CA LYS A 510 11.96 30.76 -29.33
C LYS A 510 13.15 30.27 -28.51
N LEU A 511 12.99 29.15 -27.80
CA LEU A 511 14.05 28.58 -26.94
C LEU A 511 14.94 27.56 -27.67
N GLY A 512 14.48 27.04 -28.80
CA GLY A 512 15.21 26.09 -29.62
C GLY A 512 15.24 24.66 -29.06
N PRO A 513 16.02 23.76 -29.70
CA PRO A 513 16.07 22.33 -29.39
C PRO A 513 16.98 22.04 -28.18
N LEU A 514 16.67 22.64 -27.02
CA LEU A 514 17.43 22.48 -25.77
C LEU A 514 16.54 21.87 -24.68
N THR A 515 17.18 21.14 -23.76
CA THR A 515 16.51 20.61 -22.55
C THR A 515 16.78 21.53 -21.36
N PHE A 516 15.73 22.01 -20.71
CA PHE A 516 15.78 22.91 -19.56
C PHE A 516 15.37 22.22 -18.26
N GLY A 517 16.23 22.30 -17.25
CA GLY A 517 16.04 21.66 -15.96
C GLY A 517 16.38 20.17 -16.07
N LYS A 518 17.55 19.77 -15.56
CA LYS A 518 17.87 18.34 -15.48
C LYS A 518 16.79 17.63 -14.67
N ARG A 519 16.37 16.45 -15.14
CA ARG A 519 15.77 15.44 -14.28
C ARG A 519 16.84 15.01 -13.28
N GLU A 520 17.00 15.74 -12.19
CA GLU A 520 17.69 15.19 -11.02
C GLU A 520 16.76 14.11 -10.42
N GLU A 521 16.89 12.89 -10.95
CA GLU A 521 16.28 11.67 -10.37
C GLU A 521 16.86 11.33 -8.99
N GLN A 522 17.81 12.11 -8.48
CA GLN A 522 18.37 11.93 -7.14
C GLN A 522 17.58 12.72 -6.08
N ILE A 523 16.36 12.25 -5.80
CA ILE A 523 15.65 12.62 -4.57
C ILE A 523 16.31 11.88 -3.41
N PHE A 524 17.40 12.44 -2.90
CA PHE A 524 18.00 12.05 -1.64
C PHE A 524 17.36 12.88 -0.52
N LEU A 525 16.86 12.22 0.53
CA LEU A 525 16.32 12.91 1.71
C LEU A 525 17.40 13.84 2.29
N GLY A 526 17.15 15.14 2.25
CA GLY A 526 18.05 16.17 2.77
C GLY A 526 18.16 17.44 1.92
N LYS A 527 17.68 17.44 0.67
CA LYS A 527 17.57 18.63 -0.20
C LYS A 527 16.16 18.83 -0.75
N GLU A 528 15.17 18.97 0.13
CA GLU A 528 13.78 19.21 -0.29
C GLU A 528 13.47 20.68 -0.66
N PHE A 529 14.43 21.61 -0.61
CA PHE A 529 14.12 23.05 -0.77
C PHE A 529 14.68 23.75 -2.01
N SER A 530 15.49 23.09 -2.86
CA SER A 530 15.95 23.75 -4.08
C SER A 530 16.03 22.74 -5.21
N ARG A 531 14.98 22.71 -6.04
CA ARG A 531 15.18 22.39 -7.46
C ARG A 531 16.18 23.44 -7.96
N HIS A 532 17.45 23.08 -8.11
CA HIS A 532 18.37 23.98 -8.79
C HIS A 532 17.88 24.10 -10.23
N LYS A 533 17.29 25.25 -10.55
CA LYS A 533 17.01 25.60 -11.94
C LYS A 533 18.38 25.72 -12.61
N ASP A 534 18.68 24.84 -13.57
CA ASP A 534 19.93 24.90 -14.36
C ASP A 534 19.95 26.06 -15.37
N TYR A 535 19.05 27.03 -15.24
CA TYR A 535 18.83 28.13 -16.18
C TYR A 535 18.53 29.43 -15.43
N SER A 536 18.82 30.56 -16.08
CA SER A 536 18.63 31.90 -15.51
C SER A 536 17.15 32.23 -15.25
N GLU A 537 16.87 33.17 -14.35
CA GLU A 537 15.49 33.64 -14.15
C GLU A 537 14.88 34.25 -15.42
N LYS A 538 15.69 34.93 -16.25
CA LYS A 538 15.25 35.40 -17.57
C LYS A 538 14.76 34.24 -18.46
N THR A 539 15.49 33.12 -18.48
CA THR A 539 15.07 31.92 -19.21
C THR A 539 13.81 31.32 -18.60
N ALA A 540 13.65 31.38 -17.27
CA ALA A 540 12.43 30.92 -16.60
C ALA A 540 11.21 31.75 -17.03
N GLU A 541 11.34 33.08 -17.06
CA GLU A 541 10.30 33.99 -17.58
C GLU A 541 9.95 33.68 -19.04
N GLU A 542 10.97 33.48 -19.89
CA GLU A 542 10.75 33.12 -21.30
C GLU A 542 10.04 31.77 -21.47
N ILE A 543 10.35 30.77 -20.64
CA ILE A 543 9.63 29.49 -20.60
C ILE A 543 8.17 29.69 -20.22
N ASP A 544 7.89 30.44 -19.16
CA ASP A 544 6.53 30.63 -18.67
C ASP A 544 5.68 31.45 -19.67
N GLU A 545 6.27 32.44 -20.34
CA GLU A 545 5.65 33.15 -21.47
C GLU A 545 5.30 32.23 -22.62
N GLU A 546 6.22 31.35 -23.02
CA GLU A 546 6.03 30.42 -24.12
C GLU A 546 4.92 29.40 -23.80
N VAL A 547 4.94 28.82 -22.60
CA VAL A 547 3.89 27.90 -22.13
C VAL A 547 2.53 28.59 -22.15
N LYS A 548 2.45 29.83 -21.63
CA LYS A 548 1.21 30.63 -21.67
C LYS A 548 0.75 30.89 -23.10
N SER A 549 1.66 31.23 -24.00
CA SER A 549 1.37 31.49 -25.41
C SER A 549 0.76 30.27 -26.10
N ILE A 550 1.41 29.11 -25.97
CA ILE A 550 0.96 27.83 -26.55
C ILE A 550 -0.44 27.48 -26.05
N VAL A 551 -0.66 27.50 -24.73
CA VAL A 551 -1.96 27.15 -24.14
C VAL A 551 -3.05 28.14 -24.57
N ALA A 552 -2.75 29.45 -24.57
CA ALA A 552 -3.71 30.48 -24.97
C ALA A 552 -4.06 30.44 -26.46
N GLU A 553 -3.12 30.07 -27.32
CA GLU A 553 -3.37 29.85 -28.75
C GLU A 553 -4.30 28.65 -28.96
N ARG A 554 -4.03 27.52 -28.30
CA ARG A 554 -4.86 26.32 -28.41
C ARG A 554 -6.26 26.52 -27.79
N TYR A 555 -6.37 27.33 -26.75
CA TYR A 555 -7.66 27.77 -26.21
C TYR A 555 -8.47 28.57 -27.23
N ARG A 556 -7.85 29.56 -27.89
CA ARG A 556 -8.51 30.35 -28.94
C ARG A 556 -8.94 29.48 -30.12
N TYR A 557 -8.10 28.53 -30.53
CA TYR A 557 -8.42 27.58 -31.58
C TYR A 557 -9.64 26.72 -31.21
N ALA A 558 -9.64 26.10 -30.03
CA ALA A 558 -10.78 25.30 -29.56
C ALA A 558 -12.07 26.13 -29.45
N LYS A 559 -11.97 27.36 -28.95
CA LYS A 559 -13.10 28.29 -28.86
C LYS A 559 -13.68 28.64 -30.23
N GLN A 560 -12.83 28.95 -31.22
CA GLN A 560 -13.29 29.25 -32.58
C GLN A 560 -13.99 28.03 -33.20
N LEU A 561 -13.38 26.85 -33.07
CA LEU A 561 -13.94 25.60 -33.60
C LEU A 561 -15.33 25.28 -33.01
N LEU A 562 -15.51 25.52 -31.72
CA LEU A 562 -16.80 25.35 -31.04
C LEU A 562 -17.82 26.43 -31.39
N LEU A 563 -17.39 27.68 -31.64
CA LEU A 563 -18.27 28.75 -32.11
C LEU A 563 -18.81 28.46 -33.51
N ASP A 564 -17.95 28.00 -34.41
CA ASP A 564 -18.30 27.63 -35.78
C ASP A 564 -19.29 26.45 -35.81
N ASN A 565 -19.29 25.62 -34.77
CA ASN A 565 -20.13 24.42 -34.64
C ASN A 565 -21.08 24.50 -33.43
N LYS A 566 -21.54 25.71 -33.07
CA LYS A 566 -22.32 25.95 -31.85
C LYS A 566 -23.61 25.13 -31.80
N GLU A 567 -24.32 24.99 -32.91
CA GLU A 567 -25.57 24.20 -32.97
C GLU A 567 -25.31 22.72 -32.61
N THR A 568 -24.22 22.15 -33.15
CA THR A 568 -23.80 20.78 -32.86
C THR A 568 -23.40 20.59 -31.41
N LEU A 569 -22.73 21.58 -30.80
CA LEU A 569 -22.40 21.56 -29.36
C LEU A 569 -23.67 21.52 -28.50
N LEU A 570 -24.65 22.38 -28.78
CA LEU A 570 -25.92 22.42 -28.04
C LEU A 570 -26.71 21.12 -28.20
N ALA A 571 -26.78 20.57 -29.42
CA ALA A 571 -27.45 19.31 -29.68
C ALA A 571 -26.78 18.15 -28.93
N LEU A 572 -25.45 18.07 -28.96
CA LEU A 572 -24.69 17.02 -28.30
C LEU A 572 -24.88 17.07 -26.77
N ALA A 573 -24.78 18.25 -26.16
CA ALA A 573 -25.01 18.43 -24.73
C ALA A 573 -26.46 18.10 -24.33
N GLY A 574 -27.45 18.48 -25.15
CA GLY A 574 -28.85 18.17 -24.92
C GLY A 574 -29.11 16.67 -24.87
N VAL A 575 -28.61 15.90 -25.85
CA VAL A 575 -28.77 14.44 -25.85
C VAL A 575 -27.99 13.80 -24.70
N LEU A 576 -26.82 14.35 -24.33
CA LEU A 576 -26.04 13.85 -23.21
C LEU A 576 -26.74 14.06 -21.86
N LEU A 577 -27.54 15.12 -21.70
CA LEU A 577 -28.38 15.31 -20.51
C LEU A 577 -29.52 14.30 -20.42
N GLU A 578 -30.07 13.86 -21.55
CA GLU A 578 -31.14 12.86 -21.61
C GLU A 578 -30.63 11.43 -21.38
N LYS A 579 -29.52 11.05 -22.04
CA LYS A 579 -29.00 9.67 -22.02
C LYS A 579 -27.90 9.42 -20.99
N GLU A 580 -27.29 10.48 -20.46
CA GLU A 580 -26.16 10.47 -19.51
C GLU A 580 -24.85 9.85 -20.04
N THR A 581 -24.91 9.03 -21.09
CA THR A 581 -23.78 8.41 -21.77
C THR A 581 -24.07 8.28 -23.25
N LEU A 582 -23.06 8.56 -24.09
CA LEU A 582 -23.12 8.42 -25.54
C LEU A 582 -21.90 7.65 -26.05
N ASP A 583 -22.15 6.70 -26.94
CA ASP A 583 -21.09 5.97 -27.65
C ASP A 583 -20.66 6.71 -28.94
N ALA A 584 -19.46 6.41 -29.44
CA ALA A 584 -18.89 7.05 -30.63
C ALA A 584 -19.83 7.08 -31.85
N VAL A 585 -20.58 6.00 -32.08
CA VAL A 585 -21.53 5.89 -33.20
C VAL A 585 -22.71 6.85 -33.03
N GLU A 586 -23.21 7.02 -31.81
CA GLU A 586 -24.31 7.95 -31.52
C GLU A 586 -23.84 9.39 -31.66
N ILE A 587 -22.62 9.69 -31.20
CA ILE A 587 -22.01 11.02 -31.32
C ILE A 587 -21.84 11.40 -32.80
N GLU A 588 -21.36 10.46 -33.61
CA GLU A 588 -21.22 10.65 -35.05
C GLU A 588 -22.57 10.89 -35.73
N ALA A 589 -23.61 10.14 -35.36
CA ALA A 589 -24.97 10.34 -35.87
C ALA A 589 -25.51 11.73 -35.54
N ILE A 590 -25.26 12.24 -34.32
CA ILE A 590 -25.68 13.59 -33.90
C ILE A 590 -24.94 14.67 -34.71
N ILE A 591 -23.62 14.52 -34.89
CA ILE A 591 -22.81 15.48 -35.64
C ILE A 591 -23.25 15.52 -37.11
N GLN A 592 -23.43 14.37 -37.75
CA GLN A 592 -23.89 14.28 -39.14
C GLN A 592 -25.31 14.82 -39.32
N GLY A 593 -26.22 14.50 -38.39
CA GLY A 593 -27.60 14.99 -38.42
C GLY A 593 -27.72 16.50 -38.28
N THR A 594 -26.80 17.13 -37.55
CA THR A 594 -26.76 18.59 -37.38
C THR A 594 -26.16 19.26 -38.62
N ASN A 595 -25.03 18.75 -39.12
CA ASN A 595 -24.39 19.25 -40.34
C ASN A 595 -25.32 19.17 -41.57
N GLY A 596 -26.14 18.11 -41.66
CA GLY A 596 -27.14 17.95 -42.72
C GLY A 596 -28.28 18.98 -42.66
N ARG A 597 -28.67 19.44 -41.45
CA ARG A 597 -29.67 20.52 -41.27
C ARG A 597 -29.10 21.89 -41.60
N THR A 598 -27.84 22.15 -41.25
CA THR A 598 -27.14 23.40 -41.58
C THR A 598 -26.88 23.52 -43.09
N ALA A 599 -26.59 22.43 -43.80
CA ALA A 599 -26.46 22.42 -45.25
C ALA A 599 -27.81 22.64 -45.97
N ALA A 600 -28.91 22.10 -45.44
CA ALA A 600 -30.25 22.29 -45.99
C ALA A 600 -30.79 23.72 -45.76
N SER A 601 -30.43 24.37 -44.65
CA SER A 601 -30.83 25.77 -44.39
C SER A 601 -30.06 26.78 -45.25
N GLN A 602 -28.81 26.49 -45.63
CA GLN A 602 -28.03 27.34 -46.55
C GLN A 602 -28.47 27.19 -48.02
N ALA A 603 -29.04 26.05 -48.42
CA ALA A 603 -29.54 25.83 -49.79
C ALA A 603 -30.94 26.45 -50.04
N GLY A 604 -31.69 26.81 -48.99
CA GLY A 604 -33.04 27.39 -49.10
C GLY A 604 -33.11 28.92 -49.17
N GLY A 605 -31.97 29.61 -49.32
CA GLY A 605 -31.87 31.06 -49.19
C GLY A 605 -31.94 31.89 -50.48
N ASP A 606 -32.09 31.29 -51.65
CA ASP A 606 -31.92 31.99 -52.95
C ASP A 606 -33.15 31.94 -53.88
N ASP A 607 -34.36 31.97 -53.32
CA ASP A 607 -35.59 32.09 -54.14
C ASP A 607 -36.56 33.14 -53.56
N SER A 608 -36.22 34.42 -53.73
CA SER A 608 -37.18 35.52 -53.63
C SER A 608 -36.83 36.67 -54.57
N SER A 609 -37.03 36.46 -55.87
CA SER A 609 -37.22 37.56 -56.82
C SER A 609 -38.58 37.44 -57.50
N ILE A 610 -39.58 38.06 -56.90
CA ILE A 610 -40.88 38.31 -57.52
C ILE A 610 -40.68 39.49 -58.49
N PRO A 611 -41.02 39.38 -59.79
CA PRO A 611 -40.98 40.54 -60.67
C PRO A 611 -42.26 41.38 -60.47
N GLU A 612 -42.06 42.63 -60.08
CA GLU A 612 -43.11 43.67 -60.04
C GLU A 612 -43.72 43.88 -61.43
N ALA A 613 -45.04 43.74 -61.52
CA ALA A 613 -45.82 44.19 -62.65
C ALA A 613 -45.84 45.73 -62.71
N ARG A 614 -45.49 46.31 -63.87
CA ARG A 614 -45.85 47.68 -64.24
C ARG A 614 -46.57 47.69 -65.59
N ALA A 615 -47.58 48.56 -65.63
CA ALA A 615 -48.62 48.75 -66.63
C ALA A 615 -48.12 49.06 -68.05
#